data_AF-A0AA38M923-F1
#
_entry.id   AF-A0AA38M923-F1
#
_cell.length_a   1.000
_cell.length_b   1.000
_cell.length_c   1.000
_cell.angle_alpha   90.00
_cell.angle_beta   90.00
_cell.angle_gamma   90.00
#
_symmetry.space_group_name_H-M   'P 1'
#
loop_
_entity.id
_entity.type
_entity.pdbx_description
1 polymer ?
#
loop_
_entity_poly.entity_id
_entity_poly.type
_entity_poly.pdbx_seq_one_letter_code
_entity_poly.pdbx_strand_id
1 'polypeptide(L)'
;MLLPGESNDVQGIGGFIGICVPKSCTLEDLETLTGHVESKFKIPIHLSFREELCLYKNKSAKINKLDLLAYCIFIFIGVVLVASTFYDVYLQSSGKPETYVVILILSAVLGIFMIFSVHTNLKKALHQAENKNLSCLNGIKVISCLWVIYGHTALIGSIIAKNLVHRLTEWKYWRSSIFACSGHYGVDTFFMVSGVLVSYGYLKNSQNLSTSLIAFYFKRLSRLFPTVVIVVIIQTSLLKLFIDGPYGHLFLDLFIEKCYDNWPSMVFFTFNFMRDFKCGINHLWYLSSDTQMYLLSPAFLFFIRKHPRKVIAGMGVTFLFAVGYSVAVTFMKKLGFTYYE
;
A
#
# COMPACT_ATOMS: atom_id res chain seq x y z
N MET A 1 -21.48 7.51 7.58
CA MET A 1 -20.43 8.22 6.82
C MET A 1 -21.10 9.35 6.06
N LEU A 2 -20.66 10.60 6.26
CA LEU A 2 -21.21 11.78 5.59
C LEU A 2 -20.47 11.98 4.25
N LEU A 3 -21.03 11.47 3.17
CA LEU A 3 -20.58 11.73 1.81
C LEU A 3 -21.22 13.04 1.28
N PRO A 4 -20.54 13.77 0.38
CA PRO A 4 -21.25 14.70 -0.48
C PRO A 4 -22.33 13.91 -1.24
N GLY A 5 -23.56 14.45 -1.32
CA GLY A 5 -24.61 13.85 -2.12
C GLY A 5 -24.12 13.64 -3.55
N GLU A 6 -24.23 12.42 -4.09
CA GLU A 6 -23.86 12.11 -5.48
C GLU A 6 -24.79 12.81 -6.50
N SER A 7 -25.86 13.46 -6.04
CA SER A 7 -26.75 14.26 -6.89
C SER A 7 -26.30 15.72 -6.93
N ASN A 8 -26.10 16.25 -8.15
CA ASN A 8 -25.81 17.67 -8.43
C ASN A 8 -26.83 18.67 -7.84
N ASP A 9 -27.96 18.20 -7.30
CA ASP A 9 -29.07 19.04 -6.83
C ASP A 9 -29.20 19.20 -5.32
N VAL A 10 -28.41 18.50 -4.49
CA VAL A 10 -28.57 18.61 -3.02
C VAL A 10 -27.22 18.86 -2.33
N GLN A 11 -26.99 20.11 -1.94
CA GLN A 11 -26.00 20.50 -0.93
C GLN A 11 -26.43 19.95 0.45
N GLY A 12 -26.31 18.64 0.65
CA GLY A 12 -26.71 17.95 1.87
C GLY A 12 -25.56 17.14 2.47
N ILE A 13 -25.65 16.89 3.78
CA ILE A 13 -24.71 16.03 4.51
C ILE A 13 -25.24 14.58 4.44
N GLY A 14 -24.68 13.73 3.57
CA GLY A 14 -25.27 12.41 3.26
C GLY A 14 -24.72 11.26 4.09
N GLY A 15 -25.49 10.68 5.02
CA GLY A 15 -25.05 9.65 5.97
C GLY A 15 -25.37 8.19 5.58
N PHE A 16 -24.43 7.24 5.70
CA PHE A 16 -24.81 5.81 5.77
C PHE A 16 -25.33 5.42 7.16
N ILE A 17 -26.51 4.79 7.21
CA ILE A 17 -27.13 4.17 8.38
C ILE A 17 -27.42 2.70 8.05
N GLY A 18 -27.05 1.78 8.95
CA GLY A 18 -27.39 0.36 8.83
C GLY A 18 -28.65 0.05 9.63
N ILE A 19 -29.63 -0.61 9.01
CA ILE A 19 -30.85 -1.09 9.66
C ILE A 19 -30.94 -2.60 9.47
N CYS A 20 -31.22 -3.34 10.54
CA CYS A 20 -31.50 -4.76 10.46
C CYS A 20 -32.98 -4.98 10.19
N VAL A 21 -33.30 -5.65 9.08
CA VAL A 21 -34.67 -5.98 8.68
C VAL A 21 -34.82 -7.49 8.44
N PRO A 22 -36.04 -8.05 8.58
CA PRO A 22 -36.31 -9.44 8.25
C PRO A 22 -35.96 -9.75 6.78
N LYS A 23 -35.55 -11.00 6.52
CA LYS A 23 -35.19 -11.46 5.16
C LYS A 23 -36.34 -11.33 4.14
N SER A 24 -37.58 -11.31 4.61
CA SER A 24 -38.78 -11.18 3.78
C SER A 24 -38.99 -9.77 3.22
N CYS A 25 -38.33 -8.75 3.76
CA CYS A 25 -38.46 -7.37 3.27
C CYS A 25 -37.75 -7.21 1.93
N THR A 26 -38.47 -6.66 0.96
CA THR A 26 -37.95 -6.23 -0.34
C THR A 26 -37.45 -4.78 -0.28
N LEU A 27 -36.74 -4.32 -1.32
CA LEU A 27 -36.34 -2.91 -1.43
C LEU A 27 -37.54 -1.97 -1.50
N GLU A 28 -38.62 -2.39 -2.18
CA GLU A 28 -39.86 -1.62 -2.30
C GLU A 28 -40.55 -1.43 -0.94
N ASP A 29 -40.51 -2.45 -0.07
CA ASP A 29 -41.00 -2.34 1.30
C ASP A 29 -40.20 -1.30 2.11
N LEU A 30 -38.89 -1.24 1.90
CA LEU A 30 -38.00 -0.28 2.56
C LEU A 30 -38.26 1.15 2.06
N GLU A 31 -38.42 1.35 0.76
CA GLU A 31 -38.78 2.65 0.17
C GLU A 31 -40.17 3.12 0.62
N THR A 32 -41.11 2.20 0.81
CA THR A 32 -42.43 2.55 1.37
C THR A 32 -42.33 2.99 2.83
N LEU A 33 -41.44 2.36 3.61
CA LEU A 33 -41.18 2.71 5.00
C LEU A 33 -40.63 4.15 5.12
N THR A 34 -39.78 4.58 4.18
CA THR A 34 -39.19 5.93 4.22
C THR A 34 -40.23 7.01 3.99
N GLY A 35 -41.14 6.81 3.02
CA GLY A 35 -42.26 7.72 2.82
C GLY A 35 -43.17 7.83 4.06
N HIS A 36 -43.33 6.74 4.81
CA HIS A 36 -44.05 6.76 6.10
C HIS A 36 -43.31 7.54 7.18
N VAL A 37 -41.99 7.44 7.25
CA VAL A 37 -41.17 8.19 8.22
C VAL A 37 -41.15 9.68 7.88
N GLU A 38 -40.92 10.03 6.62
CA GLU A 38 -40.93 11.42 6.13
C GLU A 38 -42.29 12.09 6.42
N SER A 39 -43.40 11.41 6.11
CA SER A 39 -44.75 11.95 6.34
C SER A 39 -45.10 12.11 7.81
N LYS A 40 -44.70 11.14 8.66
CA LYS A 40 -45.03 11.15 10.10
C LYS A 40 -44.20 12.15 10.90
N PHE A 41 -42.90 12.27 10.61
CA PHE A 41 -42.00 13.15 11.36
C PHE A 41 -41.79 14.51 10.69
N LYS A 42 -42.23 14.69 9.43
CA LYS A 42 -42.05 15.91 8.63
C LYS A 42 -40.58 16.35 8.53
N ILE A 43 -39.67 15.38 8.51
CA ILE A 43 -38.24 15.63 8.36
C ILE A 43 -37.86 15.27 6.91
N PRO A 44 -37.20 16.15 6.15
CA PRO A 44 -36.78 15.88 4.77
C PRO A 44 -35.57 14.93 4.76
N ILE A 45 -35.79 13.66 5.09
CA ILE A 45 -34.74 12.62 5.10
C ILE A 45 -34.91 11.72 3.88
N HIS A 46 -34.19 12.04 2.81
CA HIS A 46 -34.09 11.16 1.66
C HIS A 46 -33.22 9.95 1.97
N LEU A 47 -33.88 8.82 2.25
CA LEU A 47 -33.24 7.52 2.44
C LEU A 47 -33.25 6.77 1.12
N SER A 48 -32.06 6.43 0.62
CA SER A 48 -31.88 5.56 -0.55
C SER A 48 -31.35 4.21 -0.09
N PHE A 49 -31.98 3.13 -0.57
CA PHE A 49 -31.50 1.78 -0.36
C PHE A 49 -30.88 1.25 -1.65
N ARG A 50 -29.76 0.55 -1.52
CA ARG A 50 -29.11 -0.15 -2.64
C ARG A 50 -28.97 -1.61 -2.26
N GLU A 51 -29.44 -2.50 -3.14
CA GLU A 51 -29.37 -3.96 -2.92
C GLU A 51 -27.94 -4.46 -2.66
N GLU A 52 -26.99 -3.80 -3.29
CA GLU A 52 -25.56 -4.05 -3.18
C GLU A 52 -25.07 -3.93 -1.73
N LEU A 53 -25.66 -3.02 -0.96
CA LEU A 53 -25.30 -2.71 0.43
C LEU A 53 -26.02 -3.62 1.45
N CYS A 54 -27.03 -4.39 1.04
CA CYS A 54 -27.74 -5.31 1.93
C CYS A 54 -26.84 -6.50 2.32
N LEU A 55 -26.60 -6.70 3.61
CA LEU A 55 -25.75 -7.78 4.13
C LEU A 55 -26.60 -8.85 4.82
N TYR A 56 -26.29 -10.12 4.54
CA TYR A 56 -26.90 -11.29 5.20
C TYR A 56 -25.84 -12.36 5.41
N LYS A 57 -26.07 -13.27 6.37
CA LYS A 57 -25.08 -14.23 6.90
C LYS A 57 -24.31 -15.07 5.86
N ASN A 58 -24.86 -15.25 4.65
CA ASN A 58 -24.26 -16.06 3.59
C ASN A 58 -23.90 -15.25 2.32
N LYS A 59 -23.92 -13.91 2.39
CA LYS A 59 -23.51 -13.07 1.26
C LYS A 59 -21.98 -13.03 1.22
N SER A 60 -21.36 -13.90 0.42
CA SER A 60 -19.92 -13.86 0.18
C SER A 60 -19.55 -12.82 -0.87
N ALA A 61 -18.33 -12.30 -0.81
CA ALA A 61 -17.77 -11.51 -1.90
C ALA A 61 -17.84 -12.28 -3.23
N LYS A 62 -18.09 -11.58 -4.34
CA LYS A 62 -18.07 -12.21 -5.67
C LYS A 62 -16.63 -12.61 -6.01
N ILE A 63 -16.42 -13.92 -6.20
CA ILE A 63 -15.14 -14.51 -6.59
C ILE A 63 -15.11 -14.64 -8.11
N ASN A 64 -14.13 -13.98 -8.74
CA ASN A 64 -13.95 -14.00 -10.19
C ASN A 64 -12.94 -15.08 -10.61
N LYS A 65 -12.83 -15.37 -11.91
CA LYS A 65 -11.86 -16.35 -12.44
C LYS A 65 -10.40 -16.03 -12.06
N LEU A 66 -10.05 -14.74 -12.02
CA LEU A 66 -8.73 -14.28 -11.59
C LEU A 66 -8.45 -14.59 -10.11
N ASP A 67 -9.49 -14.56 -9.28
CA ASP A 67 -9.38 -14.87 -7.85
C ASP A 67 -9.13 -16.36 -7.65
N LEU A 68 -9.85 -17.21 -8.40
CA LEU A 68 -9.61 -18.64 -8.37
C LEU A 68 -8.19 -18.98 -8.82
N LEU A 69 -7.69 -18.34 -9.88
CA LEU A 69 -6.30 -18.50 -10.32
C LEU A 69 -5.31 -18.09 -9.22
N ALA A 70 -5.54 -16.94 -8.58
CA ALA A 70 -4.72 -16.49 -7.45
C ALA A 70 -4.72 -17.51 -6.32
N TYR A 71 -5.88 -18.05 -5.94
CA TYR A 71 -5.98 -19.06 -4.88
C TYR A 71 -5.21 -20.33 -5.23
N CYS A 72 -5.33 -20.83 -6.46
CA CYS A 72 -4.54 -21.97 -6.94
C CYS A 72 -3.03 -21.70 -6.86
N ILE A 73 -2.58 -20.51 -7.25
CA ILE A 73 -1.16 -20.11 -7.17
C ILE A 73 -0.68 -20.10 -5.71
N PHE A 74 -1.44 -19.49 -4.79
CA PHE A 74 -1.05 -19.43 -3.37
C PHE A 74 -1.09 -20.79 -2.69
N ILE A 75 -2.05 -21.64 -3.03
CA ILE A 75 -2.09 -23.03 -2.55
C ILE A 75 -0.86 -23.79 -3.06
N PHE A 76 -0.53 -23.67 -4.34
CA PHE A 76 0.66 -24.30 -4.91
C PHE A 76 1.95 -23.81 -4.22
N ILE A 77 2.12 -22.50 -4.06
CA ILE A 77 3.25 -21.93 -3.31
C ILE A 77 3.27 -22.45 -1.88
N GLY A 78 2.13 -22.53 -1.19
CA GLY A 78 2.01 -23.09 0.15
C GLY A 78 2.47 -24.54 0.25
N VAL A 79 2.05 -25.39 -0.69
CA VAL A 79 2.50 -26.79 -0.78
C VAL A 79 4.01 -26.87 -1.02
N VAL A 80 4.55 -26.07 -1.94
CA VAL A 80 5.99 -26.03 -2.23
C VAL A 80 6.78 -25.54 -1.00
N LEU A 81 6.32 -24.49 -0.32
CA LEU A 81 6.94 -23.98 0.92
C LEU A 81 7.02 -25.07 1.99
N VAL A 82 5.91 -25.77 2.25
CA VAL A 82 5.84 -26.83 3.26
C VAL A 82 6.76 -27.99 2.89
N ALA A 83 6.65 -28.51 1.67
CA ALA A 83 7.46 -29.64 1.21
C ALA A 83 8.96 -29.28 1.20
N SER A 84 9.32 -28.08 0.75
CA SER A 84 10.70 -27.58 0.73
C SER A 84 11.27 -27.44 2.13
N THR A 85 10.49 -26.90 3.06
CA THR A 85 10.91 -26.74 4.46
C THR A 85 11.11 -28.10 5.14
N PHE A 86 10.21 -29.06 4.93
CA PHE A 86 10.36 -30.42 5.45
C PHE A 86 11.63 -31.11 4.91
N TYR A 87 11.86 -31.00 3.60
CA TYR A 87 13.03 -31.59 2.96
C TYR A 87 14.35 -30.95 3.44
N ASP A 88 14.37 -29.62 3.60
CA ASP A 88 15.50 -28.88 4.15
C ASP A 88 15.84 -29.31 5.59
N VAL A 89 14.83 -29.36 6.46
CA VAL A 89 15.02 -29.80 7.85
C VAL A 89 15.48 -31.26 7.91
N TYR A 90 14.94 -32.14 7.07
CA TYR A 90 15.35 -33.54 6.99
C TYR A 90 16.83 -33.68 6.59
N LEU A 91 17.27 -32.96 5.55
CA LEU A 91 18.66 -32.98 5.11
C LEU A 91 19.62 -32.44 6.18
N GLN A 92 19.25 -31.36 6.86
CA GLN A 92 20.07 -30.79 7.95
C GLN A 92 20.13 -31.72 9.17
N SER A 93 19.01 -32.37 9.52
CA SER A 93 18.94 -33.34 10.63
C SER A 93 19.70 -34.64 10.34
N SER A 94 19.88 -35.00 9.07
CA SER A 94 20.60 -36.22 8.67
C SER A 94 22.13 -36.08 8.76
N GLY A 95 22.64 -34.91 9.16
CA GLY A 95 24.08 -34.71 9.45
C GLY A 95 25.00 -34.75 8.23
N LYS A 96 24.49 -34.60 7.00
CA LYS A 96 25.27 -34.65 5.74
C LYS A 96 25.25 -33.30 4.98
N PRO A 97 25.93 -32.26 5.49
CA PRO A 97 25.94 -30.94 4.86
C PRO A 97 26.61 -30.93 3.48
N GLU A 98 27.56 -31.83 3.20
CA GLU A 98 28.21 -31.92 1.89
C GLU A 98 27.25 -32.45 0.82
N THR A 99 26.43 -33.44 1.15
CA THR A 99 25.40 -33.97 0.24
C THR A 99 24.35 -32.91 -0.09
N TYR A 100 24.00 -32.05 0.87
CA TYR A 100 23.09 -30.92 0.67
C TYR A 100 23.60 -29.93 -0.40
N VAL A 101 24.88 -29.52 -0.33
CA VAL A 101 25.46 -28.57 -1.30
C VAL A 101 25.60 -29.22 -2.68
N VAL A 102 26.02 -30.48 -2.74
CA VAL A 102 26.16 -31.23 -4.00
C VAL A 102 24.81 -31.38 -4.72
N ILE A 103 23.73 -31.70 -4.00
CA ILE A 103 22.38 -31.80 -4.56
C ILE A 103 21.89 -30.47 -5.15
N LEU A 104 22.15 -29.37 -4.44
CA LEU A 104 21.76 -28.01 -4.87
C LEU A 104 22.47 -27.57 -6.15
N ILE A 105 23.72 -27.98 -6.34
CA ILE A 105 24.53 -27.63 -7.51
C ILE A 105 24.18 -28.53 -8.71
N LEU A 106 23.95 -29.83 -8.48
CA LEU A 106 23.72 -30.79 -9.55
C LEU A 106 22.28 -30.78 -10.08
N SER A 107 21.28 -30.42 -9.26
CA SER A 107 19.88 -30.39 -9.68
C SER A 107 19.33 -28.97 -9.60
N ALA A 108 19.20 -28.33 -10.77
CA ALA A 108 18.56 -27.01 -10.89
C ALA A 108 17.12 -27.02 -10.32
N VAL A 109 16.39 -28.13 -10.49
CA VAL A 109 15.02 -28.29 -9.98
C VAL A 109 15.00 -28.33 -8.45
N LEU A 110 15.86 -29.15 -7.83
CA LEU A 110 15.96 -29.21 -6.38
C LEU A 110 16.51 -27.89 -5.82
N GLY A 111 17.45 -27.25 -6.52
CA GLY A 111 17.94 -25.93 -6.15
C GLY A 111 16.83 -24.88 -6.09
N ILE A 112 15.99 -24.79 -7.13
CA ILE A 112 14.83 -23.88 -7.15
C ILE A 112 13.84 -24.23 -6.03
N PHE A 113 13.55 -25.51 -5.83
CA PHE A 113 12.66 -25.98 -4.76
C PHE A 113 13.15 -25.55 -3.38
N MET A 114 14.45 -25.65 -3.11
CA MET A 114 15.06 -25.30 -1.83
C MET A 114 15.09 -23.79 -1.54
N ILE A 115 14.95 -22.93 -2.56
CA ILE A 115 14.81 -21.48 -2.36
C ILE A 115 13.56 -21.15 -1.53
N PHE A 116 12.55 -22.00 -1.55
CA PHE A 116 11.29 -21.83 -0.81
C PHE A 116 11.34 -22.33 0.65
N SER A 117 12.46 -22.87 1.14
CA SER A 117 12.52 -23.35 2.52
C SER A 117 12.40 -22.19 3.52
N VAL A 118 11.41 -22.25 4.40
CA VAL A 118 11.22 -21.26 5.47
C VAL A 118 12.33 -21.38 6.52
N HIS A 119 12.78 -22.59 6.83
CA HIS A 119 13.79 -22.82 7.87
C HIS A 119 15.12 -22.09 7.56
N THR A 120 15.69 -22.35 6.38
CA THR A 120 16.95 -21.71 5.97
C THR A 120 16.79 -20.21 5.75
N ASN A 121 15.69 -19.77 5.13
CA ASN A 121 15.47 -18.34 4.89
C ASN A 121 15.22 -17.55 6.17
N LEU A 122 14.47 -18.10 7.13
CA LEU A 122 14.22 -17.46 8.42
C LEU A 122 15.50 -17.36 9.24
N LYS A 123 16.31 -18.43 9.28
CA LYS A 123 17.63 -18.41 9.93
C LYS A 123 18.54 -17.33 9.33
N LYS A 124 18.57 -17.21 7.99
CA LYS A 124 19.31 -16.13 7.30
C LYS A 124 18.74 -14.75 7.60
N ALA A 125 17.42 -14.59 7.65
CA ALA A 125 16.76 -13.30 7.88
C ALA A 125 16.95 -12.80 9.32
N LEU A 126 16.97 -13.72 10.31
CA LEU A 126 17.22 -13.41 11.71
C LEU A 126 18.71 -13.20 12.01
N HIS A 127 19.60 -13.68 11.15
CA HIS A 127 21.02 -13.45 11.33
C HIS A 127 21.40 -12.03 10.89
N GLN A 128 21.97 -11.26 11.82
CA GLN A 128 22.35 -9.88 11.57
C GLN A 128 23.58 -9.82 10.66
N ALA A 129 23.49 -9.11 9.54
CA ALA A 129 24.62 -8.91 8.64
C ALA A 129 25.75 -8.13 9.36
N GLU A 130 27.00 -8.59 9.22
CA GLU A 130 28.19 -8.02 9.88
C GLU A 130 28.54 -6.58 9.45
N ASN A 131 27.92 -6.06 8.39
CA ASN A 131 28.16 -4.69 7.92
C ASN A 131 27.49 -3.67 8.85
N LYS A 132 28.23 -3.24 9.87
CA LYS A 132 27.83 -2.22 10.85
C LYS A 132 27.66 -0.80 10.28
N ASN A 133 28.15 -0.55 9.06
CA ASN A 133 28.07 0.77 8.43
C ASN A 133 26.61 1.10 8.08
N LEU A 134 26.11 2.23 8.61
CA LEU A 134 24.75 2.74 8.41
C LEU A 134 23.62 1.90 9.05
N SER A 135 23.92 1.11 10.08
CA SER A 135 22.90 0.30 10.79
C SER A 135 21.79 1.14 11.43
N CYS A 136 22.08 2.38 11.84
CA CYS A 136 21.10 3.32 12.37
C CYS A 136 19.95 3.61 11.38
N LEU A 137 20.20 3.52 10.07
CA LEU A 137 19.18 3.70 9.05
C LEU A 137 18.08 2.64 9.15
N ASN A 138 18.39 1.44 9.64
CA ASN A 138 17.36 0.42 9.88
C ASN A 138 16.42 0.84 11.01
N GLY A 139 16.96 1.39 12.11
CA GLY A 139 16.15 1.93 13.21
C GLY A 139 15.25 3.08 12.76
N ILE A 140 15.81 4.01 11.97
CA ILE A 140 15.05 5.11 11.37
C ILE A 140 13.89 4.57 10.51
N LYS A 141 14.14 3.58 9.64
CA LYS A 141 13.08 2.95 8.83
C LYS A 141 11.98 2.33 9.67
N VAL A 142 12.30 1.68 10.79
CA VAL A 142 11.27 1.08 11.66
C VAL A 142 10.38 2.17 12.26
N ILE A 143 10.98 3.24 12.80
CA ILE A 143 10.23 4.36 13.38
C ILE A 143 9.34 5.03 12.33
N SER A 144 9.89 5.31 11.14
CA SER A 144 9.13 5.89 10.03
C SER A 144 8.00 4.95 9.56
N CYS A 145 8.25 3.64 9.49
CA CYS A 145 7.23 2.65 9.12
C CYS A 145 6.06 2.67 10.11
N LEU A 146 6.35 2.62 11.41
CA LEU A 146 5.32 2.68 12.46
C LEU A 146 4.51 3.98 12.38
N TRP A 147 5.16 5.10 12.08
CA TRP A 147 4.48 6.38 11.92
C TRP A 147 3.53 6.39 10.70
N VAL A 148 3.98 5.85 9.56
CA VAL A 148 3.15 5.71 8.36
C VAL A 148 1.96 4.78 8.62
N ILE A 149 2.18 3.64 9.28
CA ILE A 149 1.11 2.70 9.67
C ILE A 149 0.10 3.39 10.57
N TYR A 150 0.57 4.15 11.57
CA TYR A 150 -0.29 4.91 12.46
C TYR A 150 -1.16 5.92 11.72
N GLY A 151 -0.55 6.73 10.83
CA GLY A 151 -1.26 7.71 10.02
C GLY A 151 -2.35 7.08 9.14
N HIS A 152 -2.03 6.00 8.42
CA HIS A 152 -3.01 5.28 7.61
C HIS A 152 -4.12 4.63 8.45
N THR A 153 -3.79 4.04 9.59
CA THR A 153 -4.78 3.42 10.48
C THR A 153 -5.74 4.47 11.04
N ALA A 154 -5.22 5.63 11.43
CA ALA A 154 -6.03 6.75 11.91
C ALA A 154 -6.95 7.29 10.82
N LEU A 155 -6.44 7.46 9.59
CA LEU A 155 -7.22 7.89 8.42
C LEU A 155 -8.33 6.90 8.07
N ILE A 156 -8.00 5.62 7.91
CA ILE A 156 -8.98 4.57 7.58
C ILE A 156 -10.02 4.46 8.68
N GLY A 157 -9.59 4.50 9.96
CA GLY A 157 -10.51 4.51 11.09
C GLY A 157 -11.53 5.65 11.00
N SER A 158 -11.11 6.84 10.53
CA SER A 158 -11.99 7.98 10.31
C SER A 158 -13.04 7.75 9.23
N ILE A 159 -12.73 6.94 8.23
CA ILE A 159 -13.66 6.54 7.18
C ILE A 159 -14.70 5.54 7.72
N ILE A 160 -14.28 4.57 8.54
CA ILE A 160 -15.14 3.47 9.04
C ILE A 160 -15.69 3.69 10.46
N ALA A 161 -15.81 4.95 10.89
CA ALA A 161 -16.21 5.30 12.24
C ALA A 161 -17.65 4.89 12.57
N LYS A 162 -17.85 4.14 13.66
CA LYS A 162 -19.18 3.79 14.19
C LYS A 162 -19.99 5.02 14.61
N ASN A 163 -19.33 5.99 15.25
CA ASN A 163 -19.90 7.29 15.59
C ASN A 163 -19.00 8.38 15.01
N LEU A 164 -19.43 8.95 13.88
CA LEU A 164 -18.67 9.96 13.17
C LEU A 164 -18.54 11.25 13.98
N VAL A 165 -19.60 11.68 14.68
CA VAL A 165 -19.57 12.91 15.49
C VAL A 165 -18.56 12.78 16.62
N HIS A 166 -18.60 11.66 17.34
CA HIS A 166 -17.62 11.36 18.40
C HIS A 166 -16.20 11.36 17.81
N ARG A 167 -15.99 10.64 16.71
CA ARG A 167 -14.66 10.56 16.10
C ARG A 167 -14.15 11.90 15.58
N LEU A 168 -15.00 12.72 14.97
CA LEU A 168 -14.61 14.07 14.52
C LEU A 168 -14.29 14.97 15.72
N THR A 169 -15.01 14.81 16.83
CA THR A 169 -14.75 15.52 18.07
C THR A 169 -13.39 15.10 18.64
N GLU A 170 -13.12 13.80 18.75
CA GLU A 170 -11.80 13.28 19.13
C GLU A 170 -10.71 13.79 18.17
N TRP A 171 -10.93 13.72 16.86
CA TRP A 171 -9.96 14.18 15.87
C TRP A 171 -9.63 15.67 16.02
N LYS A 172 -10.65 16.49 16.30
CA LYS A 172 -10.49 17.95 16.47
C LYS A 172 -9.71 18.30 17.72
N TYR A 173 -9.95 17.59 18.83
CA TYR A 173 -9.42 17.98 20.15
C TYR A 173 -8.21 17.15 20.60
N TRP A 174 -7.91 16.03 19.95
CA TRP A 174 -6.83 15.14 20.37
C TRP A 174 -5.51 15.45 19.67
N ARG A 175 -4.40 15.51 20.43
CA ARG A 175 -3.04 15.79 19.92
C ARG A 175 -2.51 14.76 18.90
N SER A 176 -3.20 13.63 18.77
CA SER A 176 -2.85 12.50 17.93
C SER A 176 -3.28 12.72 16.50
N SER A 177 -4.27 13.60 16.25
CA SER A 177 -4.61 14.01 14.89
C SER A 177 -3.46 14.74 14.24
N ILE A 178 -2.75 15.60 14.98
CA ILE A 178 -1.51 16.24 14.50
C ILE A 178 -0.48 15.17 14.11
N PHE A 179 -0.23 14.21 15.01
CA PHE A 179 0.74 13.14 14.77
C PHE A 179 0.34 12.24 13.57
N ALA A 180 -0.94 11.90 13.45
CA ALA A 180 -1.48 11.12 12.33
C ALA A 180 -1.39 11.89 11.01
N CYS A 181 -1.79 13.16 10.97
CA CYS A 181 -1.71 14.03 9.79
C CYS A 181 -0.26 14.20 9.33
N SER A 182 0.69 14.25 10.26
CA SER A 182 2.13 14.36 9.97
C SER A 182 2.79 13.03 9.52
N GLY A 183 2.04 11.92 9.42
CA GLY A 183 2.59 10.61 9.04
C GLY A 183 3.26 10.58 7.67
N HIS A 184 2.92 11.50 6.77
CA HIS A 184 3.57 11.64 5.46
C HIS A 184 5.06 12.00 5.56
N TYR A 185 5.52 12.69 6.62
CA TYR A 185 6.95 12.93 6.84
C TYR A 185 7.73 11.63 7.11
N GLY A 186 7.04 10.56 7.55
CA GLY A 186 7.63 9.23 7.59
C GLY A 186 8.04 8.75 6.20
N VAL A 187 7.28 9.10 5.17
CA VAL A 187 7.58 8.80 3.76
C VAL A 187 8.79 9.58 3.26
N ASP A 188 8.91 10.86 3.62
CA ASP A 188 10.09 11.68 3.29
C ASP A 188 11.38 11.07 3.83
N THR A 189 11.31 10.47 5.03
CA THR A 189 12.43 9.76 5.62
C THR A 189 12.83 8.55 4.76
N PHE A 190 11.87 7.80 4.21
CA PHE A 190 12.17 6.70 3.31
C PHE A 190 12.85 7.17 2.02
N PHE A 191 12.39 8.27 1.42
CA PHE A 191 13.05 8.87 0.26
C PHE A 191 14.49 9.29 0.58
N MET A 192 14.71 9.94 1.72
CA MET A 192 16.05 10.31 2.18
C MET A 192 16.95 9.07 2.30
N VAL A 193 16.47 8.02 2.98
CA VAL A 193 17.26 6.80 3.18
C VAL A 193 17.55 6.10 1.85
N SER A 194 16.58 6.04 0.93
CA SER A 194 16.79 5.53 -0.43
C SER A 194 17.89 6.31 -1.15
N GLY A 195 17.86 7.65 -1.14
CA GLY A 195 18.88 8.50 -1.75
C GLY A 195 20.27 8.30 -1.14
N VAL A 196 20.36 8.21 0.19
CA VAL A 196 21.62 7.94 0.91
C VAL A 196 22.21 6.60 0.52
N LEU A 197 21.41 5.53 0.49
CA LEU A 197 21.89 4.18 0.16
C LEU A 197 22.37 4.07 -1.29
N VAL A 198 21.66 4.70 -2.22
CA VAL A 198 22.03 4.72 -3.64
C VAL A 198 23.34 5.50 -3.83
N SER A 199 23.45 6.68 -3.20
CA SER A 199 24.66 7.50 -3.27
C SER A 199 25.86 6.83 -2.60
N TYR A 200 25.68 6.24 -1.42
CA TYR A 200 26.72 5.50 -0.70
C TYR A 200 27.20 4.29 -1.52
N GLY A 201 26.27 3.51 -2.09
CA GLY A 201 26.60 2.38 -2.94
C GLY A 201 27.36 2.79 -4.21
N TYR A 202 26.98 3.91 -4.82
CA TYR A 202 27.66 4.47 -5.97
C TYR A 202 29.09 4.92 -5.66
N LEU A 203 29.29 5.67 -4.56
CA LEU A 203 30.60 6.13 -4.13
C LEU A 203 31.53 4.98 -3.75
N LYS A 204 31.00 3.95 -3.08
CA LYS A 204 31.78 2.77 -2.67
C LYS A 204 32.23 1.91 -3.85
N ASN A 205 31.44 1.85 -4.93
CA ASN A 205 31.71 1.02 -6.10
C ASN A 205 32.24 1.83 -7.32
N SER A 206 32.65 3.09 -7.13
CA SER A 206 32.94 4.00 -8.25
C SER A 206 34.12 3.61 -9.13
N GLN A 207 34.99 2.69 -8.68
CA GLN A 207 36.10 2.16 -9.47
C GLN A 207 35.67 1.07 -10.48
N ASN A 208 34.53 0.41 -10.25
CA ASN A 208 34.01 -0.68 -11.09
C ASN A 208 32.75 -0.29 -11.88
N LEU A 209 32.47 1.01 -12.00
CA LEU A 209 31.19 1.52 -12.50
C LEU A 209 30.96 1.28 -14.01
N SER A 210 31.92 0.66 -14.72
CA SER A 210 31.68 0.09 -16.05
C SER A 210 30.75 -1.14 -16.02
N THR A 211 30.38 -1.65 -14.84
CA THR A 211 29.24 -2.57 -14.73
C THR A 211 28.01 -1.98 -15.41
N SER A 212 27.49 -2.72 -16.39
CA SER A 212 26.33 -2.36 -17.20
C SER A 212 25.21 -1.74 -16.36
N LEU A 213 24.72 -0.56 -16.74
CA LEU A 213 23.51 0.06 -16.16
C LEU A 213 22.34 -0.93 -16.11
N ILE A 214 22.30 -1.88 -17.05
CA ILE A 214 21.33 -2.97 -17.07
C ILE A 214 21.42 -3.80 -15.78
N ALA A 215 22.62 -4.16 -15.33
CA ALA A 215 22.81 -4.91 -14.08
C ALA A 215 22.40 -4.09 -12.84
N PHE A 216 22.59 -2.77 -12.86
CA PHE A 216 22.16 -1.88 -11.78
C PHE A 216 20.63 -1.84 -11.63
N TYR A 217 19.90 -1.73 -12.75
CA TYR A 217 18.43 -1.74 -12.73
C TYR A 217 17.88 -3.15 -12.48
N PHE A 218 18.44 -4.17 -13.14
CA PHE A 218 18.01 -5.55 -13.01
C PHE A 218 18.09 -6.05 -11.57
N LYS A 219 19.19 -5.77 -10.85
CA LYS A 219 19.35 -6.16 -9.44
C LYS A 219 18.26 -5.58 -8.53
N ARG A 220 17.78 -4.36 -8.80
CA ARG A 220 16.70 -3.76 -8.00
C ARG A 220 15.35 -4.33 -8.40
N LEU A 221 15.06 -4.38 -9.70
CA LEU A 221 13.77 -4.86 -10.21
C LEU A 221 13.54 -6.34 -9.89
N SER A 222 14.56 -7.19 -9.96
CA SER A 222 14.43 -8.61 -9.61
C SER A 222 14.09 -8.84 -8.13
N ARG A 223 14.45 -7.90 -7.25
CA ARG A 223 14.05 -7.91 -5.83
C ARG A 223 12.66 -7.34 -5.62
N LEU A 224 12.35 -6.23 -6.28
CA LEU A 224 11.14 -5.46 -5.99
C LEU A 224 9.90 -6.00 -6.71
N PHE A 225 10.03 -6.29 -8.00
CA PHE A 225 8.91 -6.66 -8.86
C PHE A 225 8.13 -7.90 -8.37
N PRO A 226 8.77 -9.02 -7.97
CA PRO A 226 8.03 -10.19 -7.49
C PRO A 226 7.22 -9.87 -6.23
N THR A 227 7.78 -9.05 -5.33
CA THR A 227 7.12 -8.65 -4.08
C THR A 227 5.87 -7.82 -4.38
N VAL A 228 5.97 -6.86 -5.30
CA VAL A 228 4.84 -6.00 -5.68
C VAL A 228 3.72 -6.83 -6.32
N VAL A 229 4.06 -7.74 -7.24
CA VAL A 229 3.07 -8.61 -7.87
C VAL A 229 2.32 -9.45 -6.83
N ILE A 230 3.03 -10.05 -5.87
CA ILE A 230 2.42 -10.82 -4.78
C ILE A 230 1.49 -9.94 -3.94
N VAL A 231 1.93 -8.74 -3.55
CA VAL A 231 1.12 -7.82 -2.74
C VAL A 231 -0.13 -7.39 -3.49
N VAL A 232 -0.03 -7.07 -4.79
CA VAL A 232 -1.19 -6.70 -5.62
C VAL A 232 -2.19 -7.85 -5.70
N ILE A 233 -1.73 -9.09 -5.91
CA ILE A 233 -2.62 -10.26 -5.93
C ILE A 233 -3.28 -10.50 -4.56
N ILE A 234 -2.53 -10.37 -3.46
CA ILE A 234 -3.11 -10.48 -2.11
C ILE A 234 -4.22 -9.45 -1.95
N GLN A 235 -3.94 -8.22 -2.34
CA GLN A 235 -4.81 -7.09 -2.15
C GLN A 235 -6.08 -7.16 -3.00
N THR A 236 -5.98 -7.55 -4.27
CA THR A 236 -7.14 -7.63 -5.17
C THR A 236 -7.93 -8.94 -5.02
N SER A 237 -7.28 -10.06 -4.69
CA SER A 237 -7.94 -11.37 -4.67
C SER A 237 -8.08 -12.01 -3.29
N LEU A 238 -7.01 -12.11 -2.51
CA LEU A 238 -7.03 -12.89 -1.25
C LEU A 238 -7.75 -12.16 -0.12
N LEU A 239 -7.65 -10.84 -0.04
CA LEU A 239 -8.29 -10.06 1.02
C LEU A 239 -9.82 -10.22 1.03
N LYS A 240 -10.45 -10.51 -0.11
CA LYS A 240 -11.89 -10.80 -0.21
C LYS A 240 -12.35 -11.92 0.73
N LEU A 241 -11.47 -12.87 1.06
CA LEU A 241 -11.77 -14.00 1.95
C LEU A 241 -11.83 -13.62 3.43
N PHE A 242 -11.22 -12.48 3.79
CA PHE A 242 -11.07 -12.05 5.18
C PHE A 242 -11.96 -10.84 5.54
N ILE A 243 -12.64 -10.28 4.56
CA ILE A 243 -13.49 -9.09 4.75
C ILE A 243 -14.92 -9.53 5.00
N ASP A 244 -15.42 -9.20 6.19
CA ASP A 244 -16.80 -9.38 6.60
C ASP A 244 -17.25 -8.19 7.47
N GLY A 245 -18.54 -8.11 7.74
CA GLY A 245 -19.15 -7.13 8.63
C GLY A 245 -19.80 -5.93 7.92
N PRO A 246 -20.35 -4.99 8.70
CA PRO A 246 -21.24 -3.94 8.19
C PRO A 246 -20.57 -2.98 7.19
N TYR A 247 -19.25 -2.81 7.27
CA TYR A 247 -18.46 -1.99 6.35
C TYR A 247 -17.70 -2.82 5.30
N GLY A 248 -17.92 -4.14 5.25
CA GLY A 248 -17.18 -5.03 4.35
C GLY A 248 -17.34 -4.63 2.88
N HIS A 249 -18.56 -4.32 2.44
CA HIS A 249 -18.84 -3.86 1.07
C HIS A 249 -18.07 -2.57 0.72
N LEU A 250 -18.01 -1.60 1.63
CA LEU A 250 -17.29 -0.35 1.42
C LEU A 250 -15.79 -0.59 1.32
N PHE A 251 -15.27 -1.50 2.15
CA PHE A 251 -13.87 -1.89 2.09
C PHE A 251 -13.56 -2.62 0.77
N LEU A 252 -14.40 -3.57 0.35
CA LEU A 252 -14.26 -4.26 -0.92
C LEU A 252 -14.28 -3.28 -2.09
N ASP A 253 -15.24 -2.37 -2.14
CA ASP A 253 -15.33 -1.35 -3.20
C ASP A 253 -14.06 -0.48 -3.27
N LEU A 254 -13.68 0.14 -2.13
CA LEU A 254 -12.57 1.08 -2.07
C LEU A 254 -11.20 0.45 -2.28
N PHE A 255 -10.93 -0.70 -1.67
CA PHE A 255 -9.59 -1.29 -1.61
C PHE A 255 -9.38 -2.49 -2.53
N ILE A 256 -10.45 -2.98 -3.17
CA ILE A 256 -10.40 -4.17 -4.04
C ILE A 256 -11.01 -3.89 -5.41
N GLU A 257 -12.30 -3.58 -5.49
CA GLU A 257 -13.04 -3.50 -6.77
C GLU A 257 -12.49 -2.39 -7.65
N LYS A 258 -12.36 -1.16 -7.12
CA LYS A 258 -11.76 -0.04 -7.87
C LYS A 258 -10.26 -0.22 -8.16
N CYS A 259 -9.61 -1.16 -7.48
CA CYS A 259 -8.21 -1.49 -7.68
C CYS A 259 -7.99 -2.48 -8.84
N TYR A 260 -8.99 -3.27 -9.22
CA TYR A 260 -8.86 -4.26 -10.30
C TYR A 260 -8.48 -3.62 -11.63
N ASP A 261 -9.19 -2.57 -12.06
CA ASP A 261 -8.94 -1.97 -13.37
C ASP A 261 -7.58 -1.27 -13.48
N ASN A 262 -6.94 -1.02 -12.33
CA ASN A 262 -5.74 -0.21 -12.21
C ASN A 262 -4.50 -1.03 -11.78
N TRP A 263 -4.58 -2.37 -11.79
CA TRP A 263 -3.46 -3.25 -11.48
C TRP A 263 -2.19 -2.96 -12.30
N PRO A 264 -2.24 -2.55 -13.60
CA PRO A 264 -1.02 -2.27 -14.36
C PRO A 264 -0.24 -1.11 -13.75
N SER A 265 -0.93 -0.06 -13.30
CA SER A 265 -0.29 1.11 -12.68
C SER A 265 0.44 0.75 -11.39
N MET A 266 -0.06 -0.24 -10.64
CA MET A 266 0.57 -0.75 -9.43
C MET A 266 1.84 -1.55 -9.74
N VAL A 267 1.78 -2.43 -10.74
CA VAL A 267 2.88 -3.35 -11.10
C VAL A 267 4.00 -2.64 -11.88
N PHE A 268 3.65 -1.66 -12.72
CA PHE A 268 4.60 -0.92 -13.55
C PHE A 268 5.08 0.40 -12.93
N PHE A 269 4.83 0.61 -11.63
CA PHE A 269 5.35 1.78 -10.89
C PHE A 269 4.89 3.13 -11.47
N THR A 270 3.62 3.22 -11.89
CA THR A 270 3.00 4.45 -12.42
C THR A 270 1.77 4.88 -11.61
N PHE A 271 1.57 4.28 -10.44
CA PHE A 271 0.41 4.55 -9.56
C PHE A 271 0.33 6.01 -9.12
N ASN A 272 1.46 6.70 -8.99
CA ASN A 272 1.53 8.12 -8.65
C ASN A 272 0.95 9.08 -9.72
N PHE A 273 0.72 8.60 -10.96
CA PHE A 273 0.09 9.40 -12.02
C PHE A 273 -1.41 9.18 -12.14
N MET A 274 -1.98 8.25 -11.35
CA MET A 274 -3.41 8.03 -11.35
C MET A 274 -4.12 9.24 -10.75
N ARG A 275 -5.02 9.83 -11.52
CA ARG A 275 -5.94 10.85 -11.02
C ARG A 275 -7.09 10.16 -10.29
N ASP A 276 -7.66 10.86 -9.31
CA ASP A 276 -8.90 10.51 -8.61
C ASP A 276 -8.83 9.41 -7.54
N PHE A 277 -7.63 8.95 -7.12
CA PHE A 277 -7.45 7.98 -6.02
C PHE A 277 -8.45 6.82 -6.05
N LYS A 278 -8.76 6.32 -7.27
CA LYS A 278 -9.86 5.34 -7.44
C LYS A 278 -9.64 4.10 -6.58
N CYS A 279 -8.38 3.71 -6.41
CA CYS A 279 -7.98 2.59 -5.58
C CYS A 279 -7.45 3.06 -4.21
N GLY A 280 -7.96 2.49 -3.12
CA GLY A 280 -7.58 2.81 -1.75
C GLY A 280 -6.16 2.40 -1.32
N ILE A 281 -5.37 1.79 -2.19
CA ILE A 281 -3.99 1.35 -1.90
C ILE A 281 -3.01 2.52 -2.11
N ASN A 282 -3.28 3.66 -1.47
CA ASN A 282 -2.56 4.90 -1.74
C ASN A 282 -1.05 4.77 -1.52
N HIS A 283 -0.61 4.00 -0.53
CA HIS A 283 0.81 3.82 -0.21
C HIS A 283 1.69 3.31 -1.39
N LEU A 284 1.13 2.76 -2.48
CA LEU A 284 1.88 2.42 -3.69
C LEU A 284 2.39 3.64 -4.48
N TRP A 285 1.87 4.85 -4.21
CA TRP A 285 2.38 6.09 -4.81
C TRP A 285 3.87 6.28 -4.47
N TYR A 286 4.24 6.02 -3.21
CA TYR A 286 5.62 6.14 -2.73
C TYR A 286 6.54 5.23 -3.53
N LEU A 287 6.13 3.97 -3.71
CA LEU A 287 6.95 2.97 -4.39
C LEU A 287 7.16 3.30 -5.88
N SER A 288 6.13 3.86 -6.51
CA SER A 288 6.22 4.37 -7.88
C SER A 288 7.24 5.51 -7.97
N SER A 289 7.12 6.51 -7.11
CA SER A 289 8.05 7.65 -7.05
C SER A 289 9.49 7.23 -6.72
N ASP A 290 9.70 6.34 -5.76
CA ASP A 290 11.02 5.83 -5.38
C ASP A 290 11.69 5.05 -6.53
N THR A 291 10.91 4.26 -7.28
CA THR A 291 11.41 3.54 -8.46
C THR A 291 11.78 4.51 -9.58
N GLN A 292 10.94 5.51 -9.85
CA GLN A 292 11.20 6.56 -10.85
C GLN A 292 12.45 7.37 -10.51
N MET A 293 12.62 7.79 -9.26
CA MET A 293 13.83 8.48 -8.82
C MET A 293 15.07 7.59 -8.90
N TYR A 294 14.94 6.29 -8.60
CA TYR A 294 16.04 5.34 -8.79
C TYR A 294 16.46 5.21 -10.25
N LEU A 295 15.52 5.20 -11.20
CA LEU A 295 15.82 5.21 -12.63
C LEU A 295 16.60 6.46 -13.05
N LEU A 296 16.30 7.62 -12.45
CA LEU A 296 17.02 8.87 -12.71
C LEU A 296 18.36 8.98 -11.97
N SER A 297 18.57 8.15 -10.93
CA SER A 297 19.70 8.28 -10.02
C SER A 297 21.09 8.19 -10.68
N PRO A 298 21.37 7.32 -11.68
CA PRO A 298 22.71 7.28 -12.27
C PRO A 298 23.06 8.55 -13.05
N ALA A 299 22.08 9.14 -13.75
CA ALA A 299 22.27 10.41 -14.44
C ALA A 299 22.55 11.53 -13.42
N PHE A 300 21.76 11.60 -12.35
CA PHE A 300 21.95 12.57 -11.27
C PHE A 300 23.33 12.45 -10.61
N LEU A 301 23.75 11.21 -10.30
CA LEU A 301 25.05 10.90 -9.70
C LEU A 301 26.24 11.16 -10.65
N PHE A 302 26.03 11.00 -11.96
CA PHE A 302 27.00 11.39 -12.97
C PHE A 302 27.18 12.92 -12.99
N PHE A 303 26.07 13.68 -13.02
CA PHE A 303 26.13 15.14 -13.07
C PHE A 303 26.68 15.76 -11.79
N ILE A 304 26.34 15.23 -10.60
CA ILE A 304 26.89 15.74 -9.33
C ILE A 304 28.40 15.51 -9.25
N ARG A 305 28.90 14.40 -9.80
CA ARG A 305 30.34 14.11 -9.87
C ARG A 305 31.06 15.07 -10.82
N LYS A 306 30.46 15.40 -11.97
CA LYS A 306 31.08 16.25 -13.00
C LYS A 306 30.95 17.75 -12.71
N HIS A 307 29.81 18.18 -12.18
CA HIS A 307 29.44 19.59 -12.02
C HIS A 307 28.71 19.86 -10.69
N PRO A 308 29.35 19.60 -9.52
CA PRO A 308 28.70 19.65 -8.21
C PRO A 308 28.04 21.01 -7.92
N ARG A 309 28.75 22.13 -8.19
CA ARG A 309 28.22 23.48 -7.94
C ARG A 309 26.96 23.79 -8.75
N LYS A 310 26.92 23.37 -10.02
CA LYS A 310 25.76 23.59 -10.89
C LYS A 310 24.56 22.76 -10.45
N VAL A 311 24.79 21.51 -10.06
CA VAL A 311 23.74 20.62 -9.55
C VAL A 311 23.18 21.15 -8.23
N ILE A 312 24.03 21.55 -7.28
CA ILE A 312 23.61 22.12 -5.99
C ILE A 312 22.80 23.41 -6.21
N ALA A 313 23.26 24.30 -7.10
CA ALA A 313 22.52 25.51 -7.45
C ALA A 313 21.15 25.17 -8.07
N GLY A 314 21.11 24.21 -9.00
CA GLY A 314 19.87 23.71 -9.60
C GLY A 314 18.90 23.15 -8.55
N MET A 315 19.39 22.32 -7.62
CA MET A 315 18.58 21.81 -6.51
C MET A 315 17.99 22.94 -5.65
N GLY A 316 18.80 23.95 -5.33
CA GLY A 316 18.34 25.13 -4.58
C GLY A 316 17.24 25.89 -5.32
N VAL A 317 17.41 26.12 -6.62
CA VAL A 317 16.40 26.79 -7.46
C VAL A 317 15.11 25.96 -7.53
N THR A 318 15.21 24.66 -7.78
CA THR A 318 14.04 23.77 -7.83
C THR A 318 13.32 23.71 -6.48
N PHE A 319 14.06 23.67 -5.37
CA PHE A 319 13.47 23.70 -4.03
C PHE A 319 12.71 25.01 -3.78
N LEU A 320 13.33 26.16 -4.05
CA LEU A 320 12.68 27.47 -3.90
C LEU A 320 11.45 27.60 -4.80
N PHE A 321 11.53 27.10 -6.03
CA PHE A 321 10.40 27.06 -6.94
C PHE A 321 9.25 26.19 -6.40
N ALA A 322 9.54 24.99 -5.90
CA ALA A 322 8.54 24.08 -5.33
C ALA A 322 7.85 24.69 -4.09
N VAL A 323 8.62 25.31 -3.19
CA VAL A 323 8.10 26.03 -2.04
C VAL A 323 7.23 27.21 -2.49
N GLY A 324 7.74 28.05 -3.40
CA GLY A 324 7.01 29.20 -3.93
C GLY A 324 5.71 28.81 -4.63
N TYR A 325 5.72 27.75 -5.43
CA TYR A 325 4.53 27.21 -6.08
C TYR A 325 3.51 26.72 -5.06
N SER A 326 3.93 25.94 -4.06
CA SER A 326 3.04 25.41 -3.01
C SER A 326 2.38 26.54 -2.21
N VAL A 327 3.16 27.57 -1.86
CA VAL A 327 2.65 28.78 -1.21
C VAL A 327 1.64 29.49 -2.12
N ALA A 328 1.99 29.75 -3.38
CA ALA A 328 1.11 30.43 -4.33
C ALA A 328 -0.22 29.71 -4.51
N VAL A 329 -0.21 28.38 -4.70
CA VAL A 329 -1.43 27.57 -4.82
C VAL A 329 -2.27 27.64 -3.55
N THR A 330 -1.65 27.52 -2.37
CA THR A 330 -2.34 27.62 -1.08
C THR A 330 -3.07 28.94 -0.93
N PHE A 331 -2.42 30.07 -1.27
CA PHE A 331 -3.02 31.40 -1.22
C PHE A 331 -4.12 31.59 -2.28
N MET A 332 -3.87 31.22 -3.54
CA MET A 332 -4.82 31.40 -4.64
C MET A 332 -6.10 30.57 -4.45
N LYS A 333 -5.96 29.32 -3.99
CA LYS A 333 -7.09 28.42 -3.72
C LYS A 333 -7.71 28.63 -2.32
N LYS A 334 -7.19 29.57 -1.52
CA LYS A 334 -7.61 29.81 -0.12
C LYS A 334 -7.65 28.53 0.72
N LEU A 335 -6.67 27.64 0.49
CA LEU A 335 -6.60 26.37 1.20
C LEU A 335 -6.20 26.60 2.66
N GLY A 336 -6.79 25.83 3.57
CA GLY A 336 -6.37 25.82 4.97
C GLY A 336 -4.95 25.28 5.14
N PHE A 337 -4.29 25.62 6.26
CA PHE A 337 -2.92 25.21 6.58
C PHE A 337 -2.70 23.68 6.61
N THR A 338 -3.78 22.90 6.66
CA THR A 338 -3.79 21.43 6.74
C THR A 338 -4.30 20.75 5.47
N TYR A 339 -4.51 21.49 4.38
CA TYR A 339 -4.96 20.88 3.12
C TYR A 339 -3.76 20.25 2.40
N TYR A 340 -3.74 18.92 2.34
CA TYR A 340 -2.84 18.14 1.51
C TYR A 340 -3.70 17.48 0.42
N GLU A 341 -3.42 17.77 -0.86
CA GLU A 341 -3.96 17.01 -2.01
C GLU A 341 -3.30 15.63 -2.12
#